data_AF-A0A1W7D257-F1
#
_entry.id   AF-A0A1W7D257-F1
#
_cell.length_a   1.000
_cell.length_b   1.000
_cell.length_c   1.000
_cell.angle_alpha   90.00
_cell.angle_beta   90.00
_cell.angle_gamma   90.00
#
_symmetry.space_group_name_H-M   'P 1'
#
loop_
_entity.id
_entity.type
_entity.pdbx_description
1 polymer ?
#
loop_
_entity_poly.entity_id
_entity_poly.type
_entity_poly.pdbx_seq_one_letter_code
_entity_poly.pdbx_strand_id
1 'polypeptide(L)'
;MHDHGDDFGRRQTEGDAEAVQRTEDEWLDIARYVRHAANKVGPQLPLCLPGEPEECGRSAQQHVLAWSAALKAAAHHIIEQSAPSKARAAHVAGPLYRRRLAELRAQPTVSAPH
;
A
#
# COMPACT_ATOMS: atom_id res chain seq x y z
N MET A 1 17.06 -4.36 18.69
CA MET A 1 16.71 -5.23 17.54
C MET A 1 15.37 -4.71 17.04
N HIS A 2 15.39 -3.86 16.02
CA HIS A 2 14.17 -3.31 15.43
C HIS A 2 13.77 -4.22 14.27
N ASP A 3 12.69 -4.97 14.47
CA ASP A 3 12.04 -5.72 13.41
C ASP A 3 11.38 -4.71 12.47
N HIS A 4 11.95 -4.55 11.27
CA HIS A 4 11.53 -3.56 10.28
C HIS A 4 10.39 -4.06 9.38
N GLY A 5 9.81 -5.24 9.65
CA GLY A 5 8.63 -5.76 8.95
C GLY A 5 8.82 -5.96 7.43
N ASP A 6 10.06 -6.17 7.02
CA ASP A 6 10.54 -6.15 5.64
C ASP A 6 10.76 -7.56 5.12
N ASP A 7 9.66 -8.21 4.74
CA ASP A 7 9.66 -9.43 3.92
C ASP A 7 9.88 -9.12 2.42
N PHE A 8 10.65 -8.07 2.13
CA PHE A 8 11.13 -7.77 0.79
C PHE A 8 12.48 -8.45 0.63
N GLY A 9 12.45 -9.76 0.33
CA GLY A 9 13.64 -10.56 0.10
C GLY A 9 14.64 -9.94 -0.89
N ARG A 10 15.90 -10.35 -0.75
CA ARG A 10 17.06 -9.98 -1.58
C ARG A 10 16.71 -9.92 -3.07
N ARG A 11 16.66 -8.68 -3.61
CA ARG A 11 16.62 -8.25 -5.02
C ARG A 11 16.51 -9.42 -6.01
N GLN A 12 15.28 -9.87 -6.27
CA GLN A 12 14.97 -10.57 -7.51
C GLN A 12 14.60 -9.49 -8.52
N THR A 13 15.26 -9.51 -9.67
CA THR A 13 14.90 -8.71 -10.84
C THR A 13 13.49 -9.09 -11.27
N GLU A 14 12.49 -8.37 -10.78
CA GLU A 14 11.11 -8.43 -11.24
C GLU A 14 11.09 -7.94 -12.69
N GLY A 15 10.71 -8.84 -13.61
CA GLY A 15 10.70 -8.59 -15.05
C GLY A 15 9.67 -7.55 -15.49
N ASP A 16 9.86 -7.04 -16.71
CA ASP A 16 9.04 -6.06 -17.43
C ASP A 16 7.56 -6.47 -17.55
N ALA A 17 6.80 -6.38 -16.47
CA ALA A 17 5.39 -6.06 -16.54
C ALA A 17 5.26 -4.54 -16.57
N GLU A 18 4.31 -4.03 -17.35
CA GLU A 18 3.99 -2.62 -17.62
C GLU A 18 3.66 -1.83 -16.32
N ALA A 19 4.65 -1.68 -15.45
CA ALA A 19 4.51 -0.96 -14.20
C ALA A 19 4.23 0.50 -14.53
N VAL A 20 3.22 1.07 -13.87
CA VAL A 20 2.85 2.47 -14.06
C VAL A 20 4.09 3.32 -13.82
N GLN A 21 4.52 4.02 -14.86
CA GLN A 21 5.67 4.91 -14.79
C GLN A 21 5.23 6.17 -14.07
N ARG A 22 5.94 6.50 -12.99
CA ARG A 22 5.81 7.76 -12.25
C ARG A 22 7.20 8.24 -11.86
N THR A 23 7.33 9.55 -11.76
CA THR A 23 8.50 10.22 -11.20
C THR A 23 8.64 9.90 -9.70
N GLU A 24 9.84 10.13 -9.15
CA GLU A 24 10.09 9.91 -7.72
C GLU A 24 9.23 10.83 -6.85
N ASP A 25 9.00 12.08 -7.26
CA ASP A 25 8.14 13.03 -6.53
C ASP A 25 6.67 12.59 -6.50
N GLU A 26 6.14 12.08 -7.62
CA GLU A 26 4.79 11.52 -7.66
C GLU A 26 4.67 10.29 -6.76
N TRP A 27 5.69 9.42 -6.75
CA TRP A 27 5.73 8.30 -5.82
C TRP A 27 5.80 8.76 -4.36
N LEU A 28 6.55 9.81 -4.08
CA LEU A 28 6.71 10.37 -2.74
C LEU A 28 5.38 10.90 -2.19
N ASP A 29 4.61 11.59 -3.02
CA ASP A 29 3.29 12.08 -2.64
C ASP A 29 2.32 10.93 -2.39
N ILE A 30 2.29 9.91 -3.25
CA ILE A 30 1.49 8.70 -3.01
C ILE A 30 1.91 8.03 -1.70
N ALA A 31 3.22 7.89 -1.46
CA ALA A 31 3.74 7.28 -0.25
C ALA A 31 3.26 8.04 1.00
N ARG A 32 3.33 9.38 0.99
CA ARG A 32 2.84 10.23 2.08
C ARG A 32 1.34 10.01 2.33
N TYR A 33 0.52 9.98 1.29
CA TYR A 33 -0.92 9.75 1.43
C TYR A 33 -1.26 8.36 1.96
N VAL A 34 -0.60 7.32 1.43
CA VAL A 34 -0.83 5.94 1.87
C VAL A 34 -0.38 5.76 3.33
N ARG A 35 0.77 6.33 3.72
CA ARG A 35 1.22 6.34 5.13
C ARG A 35 0.20 7.03 6.02
N HIS A 36 -0.28 8.21 5.60
CA HIS A 36 -1.26 8.96 6.37
C HIS A 36 -2.54 8.14 6.57
N ALA A 37 -3.07 7.53 5.51
CA ALA A 37 -4.25 6.68 5.58
C ALA A 37 -4.02 5.47 6.51
N ALA A 38 -2.89 4.76 6.36
CA ALA A 38 -2.55 3.63 7.22
C ALA A 38 -2.47 4.03 8.69
N ASN A 39 -1.83 5.16 9.02
CA ASN A 39 -1.72 5.66 10.38
C ASN A 39 -3.06 6.08 11.01
N LYS A 40 -4.09 6.37 10.19
CA LYS A 40 -5.44 6.71 10.68
C LYS A 40 -6.27 5.50 11.05
N VAL A 41 -6.01 4.35 10.42
CA VAL A 41 -6.85 3.15 10.54
C VAL A 41 -6.10 1.94 11.10
N GLY A 42 -4.81 2.08 11.37
CA GLY A 42 -3.95 1.03 11.90
C GLY A 42 -2.82 1.60 12.77
N PRO A 43 -1.84 0.77 13.12
CA PRO A 43 -0.66 1.19 13.88
C PRO A 43 0.13 2.29 13.17
N GLN A 44 0.85 3.11 13.94
CA GLN A 44 1.71 4.14 13.37
C GLN A 44 2.90 3.50 12.63
N LEU A 45 3.07 3.89 11.38
CA LEU A 45 4.20 3.54 10.53
C LEU A 45 5.38 4.51 10.73
N PRO A 46 6.62 4.05 10.54
CA PRO A 46 7.81 4.87 10.72
C PRO A 46 7.90 6.05 9.74
N LEU A 47 8.59 7.11 10.18
CA LEU A 47 8.91 8.29 9.37
C LEU A 47 10.14 8.05 8.49
N CYS A 48 10.05 7.11 7.56
CA CYS A 48 11.16 6.75 6.66
C CYS A 48 10.87 7.19 5.21
N LEU A 49 10.89 8.50 4.93
CA LEU A 49 10.84 9.03 3.56
C LEU A 49 12.20 9.63 3.19
N PRO A 50 12.53 9.77 1.89
CA PRO A 50 13.64 10.59 1.46
C PRO A 50 13.58 11.98 2.14
N GLY A 51 14.59 12.34 2.93
CA GLY A 51 14.67 13.62 3.66
C GLY A 51 14.10 13.69 5.08
N GLU A 52 13.64 12.58 5.70
CA GLU A 52 13.24 12.54 7.12
C GLU A 52 14.03 11.45 7.90
N PRO A 53 14.31 11.67 9.20
CA PRO A 53 15.64 11.97 9.76
C PRO A 53 16.68 10.85 9.71
N GLU A 54 16.31 9.63 9.32
CA GLU A 54 17.22 8.52 9.06
C GLU A 54 16.84 7.91 7.71
N GLU A 55 17.55 8.30 6.64
CA GLU A 55 17.31 7.79 5.29
C GLU A 55 17.42 6.26 5.30
N CYS A 56 16.29 5.57 5.19
CA CYS A 56 16.22 4.10 5.11
C CYS A 56 16.80 3.54 3.80
N GLY A 57 17.30 4.40 2.90
CA GLY A 57 17.91 4.05 1.62
C GLY A 57 16.95 3.47 0.56
N ARG A 58 15.64 3.50 0.80
CA ARG A 58 14.60 2.95 -0.09
C ARG A 58 13.96 4.03 -0.96
N SER A 59 13.55 3.66 -2.18
CA SER A 59 12.83 4.57 -3.07
C SER A 59 11.41 4.86 -2.55
N ALA A 60 10.82 5.97 -2.98
CA ALA A 60 9.44 6.31 -2.68
C ALA A 60 8.47 5.22 -3.17
N GLN A 61 8.74 4.59 -4.32
CA GLN A 61 7.94 3.47 -4.81
C GLN A 61 7.93 2.29 -3.82
N GLN A 62 9.07 1.94 -3.23
CA GLN A 62 9.13 0.87 -2.22
C GLN A 62 8.30 1.21 -0.97
N HIS A 63 8.27 2.48 -0.57
CA HIS A 63 7.40 2.94 0.51
C HIS A 63 5.91 2.83 0.15
N VAL A 64 5.53 3.18 -1.08
CA VAL A 64 4.16 2.96 -1.55
C VAL A 64 3.76 1.50 -1.42
N LEU A 65 4.61 0.56 -1.86
CA LEU A 65 4.31 -0.87 -1.78
C LEU A 65 4.17 -1.34 -0.32
N ALA A 66 5.15 -1.03 0.52
CA ALA A 66 5.17 -1.45 1.92
C ALA A 66 3.96 -0.90 2.70
N TRP A 67 3.68 0.39 2.56
CA TRP A 67 2.59 1.03 3.28
C TRP A 67 1.21 0.69 2.70
N SER A 68 1.11 0.39 1.41
CA SER A 68 -0.13 -0.13 0.82
C SER A 68 -0.46 -1.51 1.38
N ALA A 69 0.54 -2.36 1.60
CA ALA A 69 0.35 -3.66 2.25
C ALA A 69 -0.13 -3.47 3.70
N ALA A 70 0.49 -2.57 4.46
CA ALA A 70 0.06 -2.24 5.82
C ALA A 70 -1.39 -1.71 5.87
N LEU A 71 -1.73 -0.77 4.98
CA LEU A 71 -3.09 -0.23 4.87
C LEU A 71 -4.11 -1.33 4.53
N LYS A 72 -3.78 -2.22 3.58
CA LYS A 72 -4.64 -3.33 3.20
C LYS A 72 -4.88 -4.29 4.37
N ALA A 73 -3.84 -4.60 5.15
CA ALA A 73 -3.96 -5.44 6.33
C ALA A 73 -4.84 -4.77 7.42
N ALA A 74 -4.61 -3.49 7.70
CA ALA A 74 -5.42 -2.73 8.66
C ALA A 74 -6.90 -2.68 8.24
N ALA A 75 -7.18 -2.42 6.96
CA ALA A 75 -8.54 -2.43 6.43
C ALA A 75 -9.20 -3.82 6.52
N HIS A 76 -8.44 -4.90 6.27
CA HIS A 76 -8.94 -6.27 6.45
C HIS A 76 -9.30 -6.53 7.91
N HIS A 77 -8.42 -6.15 8.85
CA HIS A 77 -8.67 -6.32 10.27
C HIS A 77 -9.93 -5.57 10.74
N ILE A 78 -10.14 -4.35 10.24
CA ILE A 78 -11.38 -3.58 10.51
C ILE A 78 -12.61 -4.32 10.00
N ILE A 79 -12.56 -4.95 8.82
CA ILE A 79 -13.68 -5.77 8.29
C ILE A 79 -14.00 -6.91 9.25
N GLU A 80 -12.98 -7.61 9.76
CA GLU A 80 -13.17 -8.72 10.70
C GLU A 80 -13.80 -8.26 12.02
N GLN A 81 -13.38 -7.11 12.54
CA GLN A 81 -13.89 -6.56 13.80
C GLN A 81 -15.30 -5.94 13.67
N SER A 82 -15.60 -5.35 12.52
CA SER A 82 -16.83 -4.55 12.34
C SER A 82 -17.99 -5.34 11.73
N ALA A 83 -17.72 -6.50 11.12
CA ALA A 83 -18.77 -7.28 10.49
C ALA A 83 -19.68 -7.94 11.54
N PRO A 84 -21.01 -7.92 11.35
CA PRO A 84 -21.96 -8.52 12.29
C PRO A 84 -21.92 -10.05 12.31
N SER A 85 -21.16 -10.68 11.40
CA SER A 85 -20.96 -12.12 11.36
C SER A 85 -19.70 -12.49 10.55
N LYS A 86 -19.17 -13.70 10.81
CA LYS A 86 -18.05 -14.27 10.05
C LYS A 86 -18.37 -14.41 8.56
N ALA A 87 -19.60 -14.81 8.23
CA ALA A 87 -20.04 -14.92 6.83
C ALA A 87 -20.02 -13.55 6.13
N ARG A 88 -20.42 -12.48 6.82
CA ARG A 88 -20.37 -11.13 6.27
C ARG A 88 -18.93 -10.64 6.10
N ALA A 89 -18.05 -10.88 7.07
CA ALA A 89 -16.62 -10.56 6.96
C ALA A 89 -16.00 -11.25 5.73
N ALA A 90 -16.20 -12.56 5.59
CA ALA A 90 -15.69 -13.35 4.47
C ALA A 90 -16.18 -12.84 3.11
N HIS A 91 -17.45 -12.45 3.00
CA HIS A 91 -17.99 -11.87 1.78
C HIS A 91 -17.35 -10.51 1.43
N VAL A 92 -17.17 -9.63 2.42
CA VAL A 92 -16.63 -8.28 2.21
C VAL A 92 -15.13 -8.34 1.86
N ALA A 93 -14.35 -9.11 2.62
CA ALA A 93 -12.91 -9.26 2.41
C ALA A 93 -12.54 -10.09 1.16
N GLY A 94 -13.46 -10.92 0.66
CA GLY A 94 -13.25 -11.76 -0.52
C GLY A 94 -14.00 -11.26 -1.75
N PRO A 95 -15.22 -11.76 -2.05
CA PRO A 95 -16.01 -11.39 -3.22
C PRO A 95 -16.12 -9.88 -3.48
N LEU A 96 -16.50 -9.09 -2.47
CA LEU A 96 -16.70 -7.65 -2.66
C LEU A 96 -15.36 -6.95 -2.94
N TYR A 97 -14.31 -7.25 -2.18
CA TYR A 97 -12.95 -6.76 -2.46
C TYR A 97 -12.51 -7.08 -3.89
N ARG A 98 -12.68 -8.32 -4.36
CA ARG A 98 -12.32 -8.72 -5.73
C ARG A 98 -13.07 -7.91 -6.78
N ARG A 99 -14.37 -7.68 -6.58
CA ARG A 99 -15.16 -6.83 -7.46
C ARG A 99 -14.63 -5.40 -7.49
N ARG A 100 -14.36 -4.78 -6.33
CA ARG A 100 -13.79 -3.42 -6.24
C ARG A 100 -12.42 -3.34 -6.91
N LEU A 101 -11.58 -4.36 -6.75
CA LEU A 101 -10.27 -4.42 -7.40
C LEU A 101 -10.40 -4.54 -8.93
N ALA A 102 -11.36 -5.32 -9.42
CA ALA A 102 -11.62 -5.41 -10.86
C ALA A 102 -12.11 -4.06 -11.41
N GLU A 103 -12.98 -3.36 -10.69
CA GLU A 103 -13.45 -2.00 -11.06
C GLU A 103 -12.28 -1.00 -11.13
N LEU A 104 -11.30 -1.07 -10.22
CA LEU A 104 -10.10 -0.21 -10.26
C LEU A 104 -9.18 -0.55 -11.44
N ARG A 105 -9.04 -1.83 -11.79
CA ARG A 105 -8.20 -2.27 -12.92
C ARG A 105 -8.81 -1.95 -14.28
N ALA A 106 -10.14 -1.88 -14.36
CA ALA A 106 -10.85 -1.53 -15.58
C ALA A 106 -10.86 -0.02 -15.85
N GLN A 107 -10.47 0.81 -14.87
CA GLN A 107 -10.33 2.25 -15.09
C GLN A 107 -9.11 2.51 -15.97
N PRO A 108 -9.23 3.35 -17.00
CA PRO A 108 -8.07 3.78 -17.76
C PRO A 108 -7.08 4.45 -16.81
N THR A 109 -5.81 4.09 -16.90
CA THR A 109 -4.74 4.82 -16.22
C THR A 109 -4.75 6.24 -16.76
N VAL A 110 -5.32 7.17 -15.99
CA VAL A 110 -5.14 8.60 -16.26
C VAL A 110 -3.70 8.90 -15.88
N SER A 111 -2.81 8.88 -16.87
CA SER A 111 -1.55 9.61 -16.77
C SER A 111 -1.93 11.09 -16.63
N ALA A 112 -1.50 11.73 -15.55
CA ALA A 112 -1.72 13.16 -15.37
C ALA A 112 -1.09 13.92 -16.57
N PRO A 113 -1.74 14.96 -17.12
CA PRO A 113 -1.12 15.80 -18.13
C PRO A 113 0.09 16.53 -17.52
N HIS A 114 1.15 16.59 -18.34
CA HIS A 114 2.48 17.18 -18.11
C HIS A 114 2.53 18.49 -17.32
#